data_AF-A0A958FZ98-F1
#
_entry.id   AF-A0A958FZ98-F1
#
_cell.length_a   1.000
_cell.length_b   1.000
_cell.length_c   1.000
_cell.angle_alpha   90.00
_cell.angle_beta   90.00
_cell.angle_gamma   90.00
#
_symmetry.space_group_name_H-M   'P 1'
#
loop_
_entity.id
_entity.type
_entity.pdbx_description
1 polymer ?
#
loop_
_entity_poly.entity_id
_entity_poly.type
_entity_poly.pdbx_seq_one_letter_code
_entity_poly.pdbx_strand_id
1 'polypeptide(L)'
;MEHVFIPYQGDHPAAVFVNGHRVIILAHSEDSFEPDLELIGADHLRCIELGDSAEEATSTLTELAEQVKGGVVVAPANVNLPEVLRSLELELPWLH
;
A
#
# COMPACT_ATOMS: atom_id res chain seq x y z
N MET A 1 -6.52 15.59 8.78
CA MET A 1 -6.41 14.91 7.48
C MET A 1 -5.06 14.22 7.37
N GLU A 2 -5.11 12.91 7.23
CA GLU A 2 -3.93 12.09 6.96
C GLU A 2 -3.86 11.81 5.45
N HIS A 3 -2.66 11.97 4.89
CA HIS A 3 -2.40 11.68 3.49
C HIS A 3 -1.56 10.43 3.37
N VAL A 4 -1.86 9.62 2.36
CA VAL A 4 -1.06 8.45 1.99
C VAL A 4 -0.84 8.43 0.49
N PHE A 5 0.26 7.81 0.10
CA PHE A 5 0.68 7.64 -1.28
C PHE A 5 0.40 6.20 -1.71
N ILE A 6 -0.39 6.06 -2.76
CA ILE A 6 -0.76 4.78 -3.34
C ILE A 6 0.10 4.55 -4.59
N PRO A 7 0.77 3.41 -4.73
CA PRO A 7 1.45 3.04 -5.97
C PRO A 7 0.45 2.64 -7.05
N TYR A 8 0.67 3.11 -8.27
CA TYR A 8 -0.15 2.83 -9.44
C TYR A 8 0.70 2.29 -10.58
N GLN A 9 0.06 1.53 -11.47
CA GLN A 9 0.56 1.16 -12.78
C GLN A 9 -0.42 1.72 -13.83
N GLY A 10 -0.04 2.81 -14.49
CA GLY A 10 -0.96 3.59 -15.33
C GLY A 10 -2.17 4.07 -14.52
N ASP A 11 -3.36 3.56 -14.83
CA ASP A 11 -4.62 3.95 -14.18
C ASP A 11 -5.12 2.98 -13.11
N HIS A 12 -4.36 1.94 -12.79
CA HIS A 12 -4.75 0.93 -11.80
C HIS A 12 -3.82 0.94 -10.58
N PRO A 13 -4.36 0.77 -9.34
CA PRO A 13 -3.51 0.57 -8.17
C PRO A 13 -2.60 -0.64 -8.36
N ALA A 14 -1.31 -0.44 -8.13
CA ALA A 14 -0.33 -1.51 -8.18
C ALA A 14 -0.45 -2.38 -6.92
N ALA A 15 -0.57 -3.68 -7.14
CA ALA A 15 -0.66 -4.66 -6.05
C ALA A 15 0.36 -5.76 -6.30
N VAL A 16 1.03 -6.16 -5.23
CA VAL A 16 2.04 -7.21 -5.24
C VAL A 16 1.47 -8.48 -4.61
N PHE A 17 1.98 -9.64 -5.03
CA PHE A 17 1.68 -10.91 -4.37
C PHE A 17 2.80 -11.27 -3.41
N VAL A 18 2.48 -11.36 -2.12
CA VAL A 18 3.42 -11.78 -1.07
C VAL A 18 2.85 -13.02 -0.39
N ASN A 19 3.60 -14.14 -0.41
CA ASN A 19 3.18 -15.43 0.15
C ASN A 19 1.77 -15.88 -0.27
N GLY A 20 1.38 -15.61 -1.53
CA GLY A 20 0.06 -15.96 -2.07
C GLY A 20 -1.06 -14.97 -1.76
N HIS A 21 -0.77 -13.88 -1.04
CA HIS A 21 -1.71 -12.81 -0.73
C HIS A 21 -1.47 -11.61 -1.62
N ARG A 22 -2.53 -11.09 -2.24
CA ARG A 22 -2.48 -9.86 -3.02
C ARG A 22 -2.64 -8.66 -2.09
N VAL A 23 -1.68 -7.73 -2.11
CA VAL A 23 -1.69 -6.55 -1.24
C VAL A 23 -1.29 -5.29 -2.00
N ILE A 24 -1.93 -4.16 -1.67
CA ILE A 24 -1.42 -2.82 -2.00
C ILE A 24 -0.66 -2.32 -0.77
N ILE A 25 0.50 -1.72 -0.99
CA ILE A 25 1.31 -1.13 0.07
C ILE A 25 1.26 0.39 -0.08
N LEU A 26 0.80 1.08 0.95
CA LEU A 26 0.66 2.53 0.99
C LEU A 26 1.82 3.15 1.77
N ALA A 27 2.33 4.29 1.32
CA ALA A 27 3.38 5.03 2.02
C ALA A 27 2.84 6.31 2.67
N HIS A 28 3.46 6.77 3.75
CA HIS A 28 3.18 8.10 4.31
C HIS A 28 3.99 9.22 3.64
N SER A 29 4.98 8.88 2.82
CA SER A 29 5.83 9.81 2.09
C SER A 29 6.12 9.28 0.69
N GLU A 30 6.20 10.18 -0.29
CA GLU A 30 6.58 9.88 -1.67
C GLU A 30 8.01 9.30 -1.74
N ASP A 31 8.95 9.96 -1.06
CA ASP A 31 10.38 9.63 -1.04
C ASP A 31 10.68 8.21 -0.55
N SER A 32 9.80 7.63 0.25
CA SER A 32 10.00 6.29 0.83
C SER A 32 9.89 5.18 -0.21
N PHE A 33 9.09 5.37 -1.25
CA PHE A 33 8.72 4.33 -2.22
C PHE A 33 9.17 4.64 -3.64
N GLU A 34 9.31 5.93 -4.01
CA GLU A 34 9.67 6.37 -5.36
C GLU A 34 10.91 5.64 -5.95
N PRO A 35 12.00 5.37 -5.20
CA PRO A 35 13.17 4.68 -5.75
C PRO A 35 12.92 3.22 -6.13
N ASP A 36 11.89 2.59 -5.58
CA ASP A 36 11.69 1.13 -5.57
C ASP A 36 10.33 0.71 -6.18
N LEU A 37 9.59 1.62 -6.81
CA LEU A 37 8.24 1.35 -7.35
C LEU A 37 8.19 0.15 -8.32
N GLU A 38 9.27 -0.05 -9.07
CA GLU A 38 9.39 -1.17 -10.00
C GLU A 38 9.31 -2.54 -9.30
N LEU A 39 9.69 -2.63 -8.02
CA LEU A 39 9.63 -3.87 -7.23
C LEU A 39 8.20 -4.38 -7.03
N ILE A 40 7.22 -3.47 -7.06
CA ILE A 40 5.79 -3.78 -6.94
C ILE A 40 5.03 -3.55 -8.25
N GLY A 41 5.75 -3.34 -9.36
CA GLY A 41 5.17 -3.13 -10.69
C GLY A 41 4.46 -1.79 -10.86
N ALA A 42 4.82 -0.78 -10.07
CA ALA A 42 4.27 0.57 -10.15
C ALA A 42 5.16 1.50 -11.00
N ASP A 43 4.54 2.51 -11.62
CA ASP A 43 5.20 3.56 -12.40
C ASP A 43 5.10 4.96 -11.78
N HIS A 44 4.10 5.22 -10.94
CA HIS A 44 3.98 6.46 -10.17
C HIS A 44 3.22 6.28 -8.86
N LEU A 45 3.28 7.32 -8.01
CA LEU A 45 2.50 7.43 -6.78
C LEU A 45 1.34 8.42 -6.97
N ARG A 46 0.20 8.14 -6.33
CA ARG A 46 -0.93 9.07 -6.21
C ARG A 46 -1.19 9.35 -4.74
N CYS A 47 -1.20 10.63 -4.36
CA CYS A 47 -1.57 11.06 -3.01
C CYS A 47 -3.09 11.07 -2.86
N ILE A 48 -3.59 10.49 -1.78
CA ILE A 48 -5.00 10.54 -1.39
C ILE A 48 -5.15 11.00 0.06
N GLU A 49 -6.31 11.56 0.36
CA GLU A 49 -6.74 11.87 1.72
C GLU A 49 -7.55 10.71 2.28
N LEU A 50 -7.23 10.26 3.51
CA LEU A 50 -7.99 9.23 4.21
C LEU A 50 -9.23 9.79 4.95
N GLY A 51 -9.54 11.08 4.80
CA GLY A 51 -10.64 11.75 5.50
C GLY A 51 -10.27 12.23 6.91
N ASP A 52 -11.28 12.72 7.64
CA ASP A 52 -11.15 13.33 8.97
C ASP A 52 -11.53 12.40 10.12
N SER A 53 -12.11 11.24 9.81
CA SER A 53 -12.52 10.25 10.79
C SER A 53 -11.96 8.86 10.49
N ALA A 54 -11.85 8.02 11.52
CA ALA A 54 -11.44 6.63 11.36
C ALA A 54 -12.40 5.82 10.47
N GLU A 55 -13.69 6.19 10.45
CA GLU A 55 -14.71 5.55 9.61
C GLU A 55 -14.49 5.87 8.12
N GLU A 56 -14.23 7.14 7.79
CA GLU A 56 -13.88 7.58 6.43
C GLU A 56 -12.59 6.92 5.93
N ALA A 57 -11.56 6.87 6.79
CA ALA A 57 -10.29 6.20 6.47
C ALA A 57 -10.51 4.72 6.19
N THR A 58 -11.29 4.04 7.04
CA THR A 58 -11.62 2.63 6.87
C THR A 58 -12.40 2.39 5.58
N SER A 59 -13.38 3.24 5.26
CA SER A 59 -14.14 3.15 4.00
C SER A 59 -13.22 3.27 2.79
N THR A 60 -12.34 4.27 2.77
CA THR A 60 -11.39 4.50 1.67
C THR A 60 -10.43 3.33 1.46
N LEU A 61 -9.87 2.79 2.55
CA LEU A 61 -8.98 1.63 2.50
C LEU A 61 -9.72 0.35 2.06
N THR A 62 -11.00 0.21 2.46
CA THR A 62 -11.85 -0.92 2.05
C THR A 62 -12.13 -0.88 0.56
N GLU A 63 -12.47 0.29 0.01
CA GLU A 63 -12.67 0.46 -1.43
C GLU A 63 -11.41 0.11 -2.23
N LEU A 64 -10.23 0.52 -1.76
CA LEU A 64 -8.95 0.14 -2.38
C LEU A 64 -8.72 -1.38 -2.33
N ALA A 65 -8.98 -2.01 -1.18
CA ALA A 65 -8.87 -3.46 -1.01
C ALA A 65 -9.79 -4.22 -1.98
N GLU A 66 -11.03 -3.75 -2.16
CA GLU A 66 -12.01 -4.33 -3.08
C GLU A 66 -11.58 -4.18 -4.54
N GLN A 67 -11.05 -3.02 -4.95
CA GLN A 67 -10.57 -2.78 -6.31
C GLN A 67 -9.51 -3.80 -6.74
N VAL A 68 -8.62 -4.19 -5.83
CA VAL A 68 -7.58 -5.19 -6.12
C VAL A 68 -7.96 -6.61 -5.72
N LYS A 69 -9.12 -6.82 -5.08
CA LYS A 69 -9.51 -8.12 -4.49
C LYS A 69 -8.41 -8.67 -3.57
N GLY A 70 -7.93 -7.83 -2.66
CA GLY A 70 -6.76 -8.09 -1.82
C GLY A 70 -6.79 -7.34 -0.50
N GLY A 71 -5.64 -7.29 0.17
CA GLY A 71 -5.45 -6.50 1.39
C GLY A 71 -4.82 -5.14 1.11
N VAL A 72 -4.87 -4.27 2.12
CA VAL A 72 -4.15 -2.99 2.13
C VAL A 72 -3.22 -2.98 3.33
N VAL A 73 -1.97 -2.59 3.09
CA VAL A 73 -0.94 -2.42 4.10
C VAL A 73 -0.54 -0.96 4.10
N VAL A 74 -0.68 -0.29 5.24
CA VAL A 74 -0.12 1.05 5.43
C VAL A 74 1.27 0.88 6.02
N ALA A 75 2.30 1.23 5.26
CA ALA A 75 3.67 1.14 5.72
C ALA A 75 3.93 2.20 6.80
N PRO A 76 4.71 1.88 7.86
CA PRO A 76 5.08 2.88 8.85
C PRO A 76 5.85 4.05 8.23
N ALA A 77 5.75 5.22 8.85
CA ALA A 77 6.50 6.39 8.40
C ALA A 77 8.02 6.12 8.46
N ASN A 78 8.74 6.59 7.44
CA ASN A 78 10.20 6.43 7.29
C ASN A 78 10.68 4.98 7.06
N VAL A 79 9.81 4.08 6.60
CA VAL A 79 10.21 2.73 6.17
C VAL A 79 10.16 2.66 4.66
N ASN A 80 11.22 2.13 4.05
CA ASN A 80 11.32 2.02 2.60
C ASN A 80 10.64 0.73 2.11
N LEU A 81 10.17 0.75 0.86
CA LEU A 81 9.41 -0.37 0.27
C LEU A 81 10.10 -1.75 0.38
N PRO A 82 11.43 -1.90 0.16
CA PRO A 82 12.09 -3.20 0.32
C PRO A 82 12.00 -3.76 1.74
N GLU A 83 12.04 -2.91 2.76
CA GLU A 83 11.92 -3.33 4.16
C GLU A 83 10.50 -3.80 4.47
N VAL A 84 9.49 -3.12 3.92
CA VAL A 84 8.09 -3.52 4.04
C VAL A 84 7.86 -4.89 3.39
N LEU A 85 8.34 -5.07 2.16
CA LEU A 85 8.22 -6.35 1.44
C LEU A 85 8.85 -7.49 2.23
N ARG A 86 10.08 -7.28 2.73
CA ARG A 86 10.76 -8.28 3.57
C ARG A 86 9.97 -8.60 4.83
N SER A 87 9.38 -7.60 5.49
CA SER A 87 8.54 -7.83 6.67
C SER A 87 7.30 -8.65 6.32
N LEU A 88 6.64 -8.36 5.19
CA LEU A 88 5.45 -9.09 4.74
C LEU A 88 5.78 -10.53 4.37
N GLU A 89 6.92 -10.79 3.73
CA GLU A 89 7.37 -12.14 3.40
C GLU A 89 7.64 -13.01 4.66
N LEU A 90 8.02 -12.39 5.77
CA LEU A 90 8.25 -13.09 7.03
C LEU A 90 6.97 -13.34 7.82
N GLU A 91 6.02 -12.40 7.77
CA GLU A 91 4.85 -12.40 8.64
C GLU A 91 3.56 -12.93 7.97
N LEU A 92 3.50 -13.00 6.63
CA LEU A 92 2.34 -13.55 5.92
C LEU A 92 2.40 -15.08 5.76
N PRO A 93 1.28 -15.82 5.90
CA PRO A 93 -0.02 -15.33 6.33
C PRO A 93 -0.01 -14.94 7.81
N TRP A 94 -0.70 -13.85 8.16
CA TRP A 94 -0.92 -13.51 9.56
C TRP A 94 -1.78 -14.59 10.20
N LEU A 95 -1.12 -15.50 10.92
CA LEU A 95 -1.77 -16.49 11.75
C LEU A 95 -2.21 -15.77 13.04
N HIS A 96 -3.50 -15.51 13.14
CA HIS A 96 -4.15 -15.08 14.39
C HIS A 96 -4.31 -16.26 15.36
#